data_AF-A0A6I2STP5-F1
#
_entry.id   AF-A0A6I2STP5-F1
#
_cell.length_a   1.000
_cell.length_b   1.000
_cell.length_c   1.000
_cell.angle_alpha   90.00
_cell.angle_beta   90.00
_cell.angle_gamma   90.00
#
_symmetry.space_group_name_H-M   'P 1'
#
loop_
_entity.id
_entity.type
_entity.pdbx_description
1 polymer ?
#
loop_
_entity_poly.entity_id
_entity_poly.type
_entity_poly.pdbx_seq_one_letter_code
_entity_poly.pdbx_strand_id
1 'polypeptide(L)'
;MGIYNLRALDLLEKHALDIAIAEKFLGWQLLDDPAKSGCKRWFDEKGEPTAYGTGCGMRLFHPSEDLNICYTDIIERLKNGGLMITCTVVEDIYTCGIYNNKQKEMAHWYDSSLGVAICKATLKLLLKLTNEPATIK
;
A
#
# COMPACT_ATOMS: atom_id res chain seq x y z
N MET A 1 -18.29 -3.83 -1.23
CA MET A 1 -17.28 -4.31 -0.25
C MET A 1 -16.60 -5.53 -0.84
N GLY A 2 -15.41 -5.37 -1.45
CA GLY A 2 -14.66 -6.49 -2.02
C GLY A 2 -14.02 -7.35 -0.93
N ILE A 3 -14.16 -8.67 -1.04
CA ILE A 3 -13.55 -9.65 -0.14
C ILE A 3 -12.10 -9.83 -0.57
N TYR A 4 -11.15 -9.18 0.11
CA TYR A 4 -9.72 -9.36 -0.14
C TYR A 4 -9.24 -10.63 0.58
N ASN A 5 -9.11 -11.75 -0.14
CA ASN A 5 -8.52 -12.97 0.40
C ASN A 5 -7.08 -13.15 -0.12
N LEU A 6 -6.26 -13.94 0.58
CA LEU A 6 -4.84 -14.14 0.23
C LEU A 6 -4.63 -14.69 -1.19
N ARG A 7 -5.61 -15.41 -1.74
CA ARG A 7 -5.57 -15.96 -3.12
C ARG A 7 -5.91 -14.92 -4.20
N ALA A 8 -6.53 -13.81 -3.82
CA ALA A 8 -6.94 -12.74 -4.74
C ALA A 8 -5.89 -11.63 -4.87
N LEU A 9 -4.82 -11.63 -4.06
CA LEU A 9 -3.76 -10.62 -4.12
C LEU A 9 -2.99 -10.64 -5.45
N ASP A 10 -2.76 -11.81 -6.03
CA ASP A 10 -2.12 -11.97 -7.34
C ASP A 10 -2.98 -11.42 -8.48
N LEU A 11 -4.31 -11.50 -8.33
CA LEU A 11 -5.30 -11.04 -9.32
C LEU A 11 -5.75 -9.61 -9.06
N LEU A 12 -5.19 -8.96 -8.03
CA LEU A 12 -5.61 -7.62 -7.64
C LEU A 12 -5.07 -6.63 -8.68
N GLU A 13 -5.99 -6.03 -9.44
CA GLU A 13 -5.64 -4.95 -10.34
C GLU A 13 -4.98 -3.81 -9.55
N LYS A 14 -4.01 -3.16 -10.19
CA LYS A 14 -3.21 -2.10 -9.59
C LYS A 14 -4.05 -1.01 -8.93
N HIS A 15 -5.16 -0.65 -9.59
CA HIS A 15 -6.11 0.30 -9.06
C HIS A 15 -6.76 -0.18 -7.75
N ALA A 16 -7.21 -1.44 -7.70
CA ALA A 16 -7.78 -2.05 -6.50
C ALA A 16 -6.76 -2.17 -5.36
N LEU A 17 -5.49 -2.43 -5.69
CA LEU A 17 -4.37 -2.43 -4.75
C LEU A 17 -4.15 -1.05 -4.11
N ASP A 18 -4.15 -0.02 -4.94
CA ASP A 18 -4.00 1.37 -4.53
C ASP A 18 -5.14 1.78 -3.58
N ILE A 19 -6.40 1.44 -3.90
CA ILE A 19 -7.55 1.68 -3.02
C ILE A 19 -7.34 1.00 -1.67
N ALA A 20 -6.99 -0.30 -1.70
CA ALA A 20 -6.86 -1.10 -0.50
C ALA A 20 -5.75 -0.57 0.42
N ILE A 21 -4.62 -0.14 -0.13
CA ILE A 21 -3.54 0.46 0.66
C ILE A 21 -3.97 1.81 1.25
N ALA A 22 -4.55 2.69 0.43
CA ALA A 22 -5.00 4.00 0.88
C ALA A 22 -6.02 3.88 2.02
N GLU A 23 -7.07 3.09 1.85
CA GLU A 23 -8.14 2.98 2.85
C GLU A 23 -7.76 2.10 4.04
N LYS A 24 -7.25 0.90 3.78
CA LYS A 24 -7.12 -0.14 4.82
C LYS A 24 -5.83 -0.04 5.58
N PHE A 25 -4.74 0.35 4.92
CA PHE A 25 -3.44 0.48 5.58
C PHE A 25 -3.16 1.90 6.02
N LEU A 26 -3.36 2.90 5.14
CA LEU A 26 -3.04 4.29 5.43
C LEU A 26 -4.19 5.04 6.13
N GLY A 27 -5.41 4.49 6.13
CA GLY A 27 -6.56 5.08 6.81
C GLY A 27 -7.06 6.34 6.13
N TRP A 28 -6.80 6.49 4.83
CA TRP A 28 -7.22 7.65 4.06
C TRP A 28 -8.69 7.55 3.70
N GLN A 29 -9.42 8.66 3.87
CA GLN A 29 -10.76 8.79 3.34
C GLN A 29 -10.65 9.20 1.88
N LEU A 30 -10.96 8.27 1.00
CA LEU A 30 -11.06 8.53 -0.42
C LEU A 30 -12.43 9.16 -0.69
N LEU A 31 -12.44 10.39 -1.21
CA LEU A 31 -13.65 11.02 -1.68
C LEU A 31 -13.92 10.49 -3.09
N ASP A 32 -14.90 9.59 -3.19
CA ASP A 32 -15.31 9.00 -4.46
C ASP A 32 -16.14 10.03 -5.24
N ASP A 33 -15.71 10.32 -6.47
CA ASP A 33 -16.52 11.04 -7.44
C ASP A 33 -16.94 10.04 -8.51
N PRO A 34 -18.20 9.57 -8.48
CA PRO A 34 -18.68 8.46 -9.29
C PRO A 34 -18.61 8.72 -10.81
N ALA A 35 -18.36 9.95 -11.25
CA ALA A 35 -18.19 10.29 -12.66
C ALA A 35 -16.75 10.11 -13.19
N LYS A 36 -15.76 9.92 -12.32
CA LYS A 36 -14.34 9.82 -12.69
C LYS A 36 -13.67 8.74 -11.85
N SER A 37 -13.74 7.51 -12.33
CA SER A 37 -13.15 6.29 -11.77
C SER A 37 -11.83 6.52 -11.02
N GLY A 38 -11.85 6.38 -9.68
CA GLY A 38 -10.67 6.09 -8.88
C GLY A 38 -10.47 6.92 -7.61
N CYS A 39 -9.59 6.42 -6.73
CA CYS A 39 -9.19 7.07 -5.48
C CYS A 39 -8.65 8.48 -5.70
N LYS A 40 -9.42 9.51 -5.38
CA LYS A 40 -8.97 10.90 -5.55
C LYS A 40 -8.39 11.47 -4.26
N ARG A 41 -7.12 11.16 -4.01
CA ARG A 41 -6.27 12.05 -3.21
C ARG A 41 -5.36 12.79 -4.18
N TRP A 42 -5.47 14.10 -4.22
CA TRP A 42 -4.67 14.94 -5.10
C TRP A 42 -3.49 15.47 -4.32
N PHE A 43 -2.34 15.58 -4.98
CA PHE A 43 -1.18 16.23 -4.40
C PHE A 43 -0.82 17.43 -5.28
N ASP A 44 -0.48 18.54 -4.63
CA ASP A 44 0.06 19.70 -5.33
C ASP A 44 1.48 19.42 -5.86
N GLU A 45 2.07 20.39 -6.56
CA GLU A 45 3.41 20.28 -7.14
C GLU A 45 4.51 20.06 -6.08
N LYS A 46 4.21 20.32 -4.81
CA LYS A 46 5.12 20.14 -3.66
C LYS A 46 4.91 18.79 -2.96
N GLY A 47 3.90 18.01 -3.35
CA GLY A 47 3.57 16.75 -2.71
C GLY A 47 2.70 16.90 -1.47
N GLU A 48 2.00 18.03 -1.30
CA GLU A 48 1.05 18.25 -0.21
C GLU A 48 -0.36 17.82 -0.61
N PRO A 49 -1.13 17.15 0.27
CA PRO A 49 -2.45 16.64 -0.06
C PRO A 49 -3.50 17.76 -0.20
N THR A 50 -4.34 17.68 -1.24
CA THR A 50 -5.41 18.65 -1.53
C THR A 50 -6.76 17.96 -1.75
N ALA A 51 -7.86 18.70 -1.53
CA ALA A 51 -9.23 18.18 -1.56
C ALA A 51 -9.82 18.04 -2.98
N TYR A 52 -9.23 18.67 -3.99
CA TYR A 52 -9.73 18.66 -5.37
C TYR A 52 -8.60 18.85 -6.39
N GLY A 53 -8.71 18.17 -7.54
CA GLY A 53 -7.86 18.39 -8.70
C GLY A 53 -8.47 19.48 -9.60
N THR A 54 -7.93 20.69 -9.57
CA THR A 54 -8.39 21.86 -10.34
C THR A 54 -7.32 22.51 -11.23
N GLY A 55 -6.13 21.91 -11.43
CA GLY A 55 -5.06 22.60 -12.16
C GLY A 55 -4.00 21.70 -12.81
N CYS A 56 -3.27 22.30 -13.76
CA CYS A 56 -2.04 21.79 -14.35
C CYS A 56 -1.02 21.59 -13.22
N GLY A 57 -0.47 20.39 -13.05
CA GLY A 57 0.51 20.09 -12.00
C GLY A 57 -0.01 19.23 -10.84
N MET A 58 -1.32 19.00 -10.73
CA MET A 58 -1.89 18.07 -9.74
C MET A 58 -2.06 16.66 -10.32
N ARG A 59 -1.63 15.64 -9.57
CA ARG A 59 -1.70 14.23 -9.99
C ARG A 59 -2.62 13.40 -9.08
N LEU A 60 -3.31 12.45 -9.72
CA LEU A 60 -4.04 11.38 -9.05
C LEU A 60 -3.03 10.46 -8.36
N PHE A 61 -3.29 10.09 -7.11
CA PHE A 61 -2.34 9.33 -6.31
C PHE A 61 -2.46 7.81 -6.47
N HIS A 62 -1.33 7.17 -6.77
CA HIS A 62 -1.21 5.73 -6.92
C HIS A 62 -0.12 5.19 -5.99
N PRO A 63 -0.46 4.66 -4.78
CA PRO A 63 0.49 4.05 -3.85
C PRO A 63 1.55 3.13 -4.49
N SER A 64 1.13 2.34 -5.47
CA SER A 64 1.99 1.39 -6.18
C SER A 64 2.89 2.01 -7.26
N GLU A 65 2.74 3.30 -7.56
CA GLU A 65 3.56 4.07 -8.53
C GLU A 65 4.32 5.23 -7.87
N ASP A 66 3.70 5.90 -6.90
CA ASP A 66 4.19 7.10 -6.24
C ASP A 66 5.03 6.77 -5.00
N LEU A 67 6.13 6.06 -5.21
CA LEU A 67 7.06 5.65 -4.14
C LEU A 67 7.54 6.83 -3.29
N ASN A 68 7.82 8.00 -3.88
CA ASN A 68 8.35 9.15 -3.13
C ASN A 68 7.41 9.70 -2.04
N ILE A 69 6.11 9.44 -2.14
CA ILE A 69 5.11 9.93 -1.21
C ILE A 69 4.59 8.76 -0.36
N CYS A 70 4.14 7.68 -1.01
CA CYS A 70 3.52 6.57 -0.31
C CYS A 70 4.51 5.75 0.52
N TYR A 71 5.74 5.59 0.03
CA TYR A 71 6.70 4.71 0.67
C TYR A 71 7.14 5.23 2.02
N THR A 72 7.30 6.54 2.16
CA THR A 72 7.64 7.18 3.44
C THR A 72 6.56 6.90 4.49
N ASP A 73 5.29 7.14 4.16
CA ASP A 73 4.16 6.87 5.06
C ASP A 73 4.03 5.38 5.42
N ILE A 74 4.20 4.50 4.43
CA ILE A 74 4.17 3.05 4.64
C ILE A 74 5.29 2.64 5.60
N ILE A 75 6.53 3.10 5.36
CA ILE A 75 7.69 2.78 6.19
C ILE A 75 7.50 3.32 7.61
N GLU A 76 7.09 4.57 7.76
CA GLU A 76 6.88 5.17 9.09
C GLU A 76 5.82 4.41 9.87
N ARG A 77 4.71 4.04 9.22
CA ARG A 77 3.65 3.27 9.88
C ARG A 77 4.10 1.86 10.26
N LEU A 78 4.88 1.19 9.41
CA LEU A 78 5.48 -0.10 9.74
C LEU A 78 6.46 0.04 10.93
N LYS A 79 7.34 1.04 10.91
CA LYS A 79 8.29 1.31 12.00
C LYS A 79 7.60 1.58 13.33
N ASN A 80 6.53 2.39 13.32
CA ASN A 80 5.71 2.66 14.50
C ASN A 80 5.04 1.37 15.05
N GLY A 81 4.80 0.38 14.19
CA GLY A 81 4.34 -0.96 14.57
C GLY A 81 5.45 -1.94 14.98
N GLY A 82 6.71 -1.51 15.06
CA GLY A 82 7.86 -2.41 15.34
C GLY A 82 8.16 -3.38 14.19
N LEU A 83 7.90 -2.93 12.95
CA LEU A 83 8.13 -3.68 11.73
C LEU A 83 9.13 -2.94 10.83
N MET A 84 9.81 -3.71 9.99
CA MET A 84 10.76 -3.23 9.01
C MET A 84 10.47 -3.88 7.67
N ILE A 85 10.51 -3.09 6.59
CA ILE A 85 10.46 -3.61 5.23
C ILE A 85 11.87 -3.68 4.64
N THR A 86 12.19 -4.77 3.96
CA THR A 86 13.40 -4.92 3.15
C THR A 86 12.98 -5.31 1.74
N CYS A 87 13.66 -4.74 0.74
CA CYS A 87 13.43 -5.07 -0.65
C CYS A 87 14.75 -5.37 -1.34
N THR A 88 14.80 -6.46 -2.11
CA THR A 88 15.92 -6.85 -2.96
C THR A 88 15.45 -7.01 -4.40
N VAL A 89 16.35 -6.91 -5.36
CA VAL A 89 16.05 -7.13 -6.78
C VAL A 89 16.96 -8.23 -7.32
N VAL A 90 16.35 -9.20 -8.02
CA VAL A 90 17.04 -10.29 -8.70
C VAL A 90 16.37 -10.47 -10.05
N GLU A 91 17.13 -10.39 -11.14
CA GLU A 91 16.61 -10.60 -12.51
C GLU A 91 15.35 -9.78 -12.81
N ASP A 92 15.38 -8.47 -12.50
CA ASP A 92 14.27 -7.52 -12.68
C ASP A 92 12.99 -7.82 -11.86
N ILE A 93 13.07 -8.75 -10.90
CA ILE A 93 12.00 -9.05 -9.96
C ILE A 93 12.34 -8.45 -8.60
N TYR A 94 11.49 -7.54 -8.12
CA TYR A 94 11.57 -7.00 -6.78
C TYR A 94 10.95 -7.95 -5.78
N THR A 95 11.71 -8.34 -4.76
CA THR A 95 11.26 -9.16 -3.65
C THR A 95 11.24 -8.29 -2.39
N CYS A 96 10.07 -8.08 -1.81
CA CYS A 96 9.89 -7.27 -0.60
C CYS A 96 9.35 -8.11 0.56
N GLY A 97 10.08 -8.10 1.67
CA GLY A 97 9.71 -8.76 2.91
C GLY A 97 9.49 -7.77 4.05
N ILE A 98 8.50 -8.03 4.90
CA ILE A 98 8.23 -7.28 6.13
C ILE A 98 8.56 -8.18 7.31
N TYR A 99 9.38 -7.67 8.22
CA TYR A 99 9.94 -8.39 9.36
C TYR A 99 9.61 -7.66 10.66
N ASN A 100 9.46 -8.41 11.74
CA ASN A 100 9.36 -7.81 13.07
C ASN A 100 10.73 -7.56 13.71
N ASN A 101 10.75 -6.93 14.88
CA ASN A 101 11.97 -6.65 15.65
C ASN A 101 12.85 -7.88 15.97
N LYS A 102 12.31 -9.10 15.87
CA LYS A 102 13.07 -10.36 16.05
C LYS A 102 13.56 -10.95 14.72
N GLN A 103 13.52 -10.17 13.63
CA GLN A 103 13.82 -10.60 12.26
C GLN A 103 12.95 -11.76 11.76
N LYS A 104 11.79 -12.00 12.39
CA LYS A 104 10.83 -12.99 11.89
C LYS A 104 10.04 -12.36 10.73
N GLU A 105 10.00 -13.06 9.60
CA GLU A 105 9.20 -12.66 8.46
C GLU A 105 7.71 -12.70 8.81
N MET A 106 7.03 -11.57 8.58
CA MET A 106 5.60 -11.38 8.80
C MET A 106 4.85 -11.48 7.47
N ALA A 107 5.39 -10.90 6.40
CA ALA A 107 4.84 -11.00 5.05
C ALA A 107 5.96 -10.88 4.00
N HIS A 108 5.76 -11.48 2.84
CA HIS A 108 6.63 -11.31 1.66
C HIS A 108 5.78 -11.20 0.41
N TRP A 109 6.31 -10.50 -0.60
CA TRP A 109 5.76 -10.50 -1.95
C TRP A 109 6.84 -10.25 -3.00
N TYR A 110 6.59 -10.71 -4.24
CA TYR A 110 7.45 -10.48 -5.39
C TYR A 110 6.64 -9.87 -6.55
N ASP A 111 7.21 -8.88 -7.23
CA ASP A 111 6.59 -8.25 -8.40
C ASP A 111 7.66 -7.58 -9.28
N SER A 112 7.36 -7.39 -10.56
CA SER A 112 8.19 -6.61 -11.49
C SER A 112 8.25 -5.12 -11.16
N SER A 113 7.29 -4.61 -10.37
CA SER A 113 7.30 -3.24 -9.84
C SER A 113 7.57 -3.22 -8.35
N LEU A 114 8.58 -2.45 -7.94
CA LEU A 114 8.91 -2.24 -6.53
C LEU A 114 7.70 -1.75 -5.73
N GLY A 115 6.98 -0.75 -6.23
CA GLY A 115 5.81 -0.19 -5.54
C GLY A 115 4.67 -1.21 -5.38
N VAL A 116 4.44 -2.04 -6.40
CA VAL A 116 3.45 -3.12 -6.33
C VAL A 116 3.89 -4.19 -5.33
N ALA A 117 5.16 -4.60 -5.33
CA ALA A 117 5.69 -5.58 -4.38
C ALA A 117 5.54 -5.11 -2.92
N ILE A 118 5.88 -3.85 -2.64
CA ILE A 118 5.72 -3.24 -1.33
C ILE A 118 4.24 -3.21 -0.91
N CYS A 119 3.37 -2.73 -1.79
CA CYS A 119 1.94 -2.62 -1.52
C CYS A 119 1.32 -3.99 -1.26
N LYS A 120 1.61 -4.99 -2.10
CA LYS A 120 1.09 -6.36 -1.90
C LYS A 120 1.64 -7.01 -0.63
N ALA A 121 2.93 -6.82 -0.29
CA ALA A 121 3.50 -7.29 0.98
C ALA A 121 2.80 -6.65 2.19
N THR A 122 2.56 -5.34 2.12
CA THR A 122 1.86 -4.56 3.15
C THR A 122 0.41 -5.02 3.33
N LEU A 123 -0.32 -5.22 2.23
CA LEU A 123 -1.70 -5.70 2.28
C LEU A 123 -1.78 -7.15 2.77
N LYS A 124 -0.85 -8.02 2.38
CA LYS A 124 -0.73 -9.39 2.90
C LYS A 124 -0.49 -9.41 4.41
N LEU A 125 0.36 -8.53 4.93
CA LEU A 125 0.53 -8.34 6.36
C LEU A 125 -0.78 -7.96 7.04
N LEU A 126 -1.47 -6.95 6.51
CA LEU A 126 -2.74 -6.48 7.07
C LEU A 126 -3.76 -7.62 7.14
N LEU A 127 -3.90 -8.39 6.06
CA LEU A 127 -4.81 -9.54 6.00
C LEU A 127 -4.44 -10.63 7.01
N LYS A 128 -3.15 -10.87 7.27
CA LYS A 128 -2.72 -11.81 8.32
C LYS A 128 -3.13 -11.31 9.70
N LEU A 129 -2.89 -10.04 9.99
CA LEU A 129 -3.23 -9.43 11.28
C LEU A 129 -4.75 -9.38 11.53
N THR A 130 -5.56 -9.20 10.49
CA THR A 130 -7.03 -9.20 10.62
C THR A 130 -7.65 -10.59 10.70
N ASN A 131 -6.96 -11.62 10.18
CA ASN A 131 -7.44 -13.01 10.20
C ASN A 131 -6.87 -13.83 11.38
N GLU A 132 -5.88 -13.31 12.11
CA GLU A 132 -5.48 -13.89 13.39
C GLU A 132 -6.57 -13.57 14.43
N PRO A 133 -7.24 -14.58 15.03
CA PRO A 133 -8.14 -14.33 16.15
C PRO A 133 -7.30 -13.69 17.25
N ALA A 134 -7.73 -12.51 17.73
CA ALA A 134 -7.13 -11.83 18.85
C ALA A 134 -7.03 -12.83 20.01
N THR A 135 -5.84 -13.41 20.20
CA THR A 135 -5.53 -14.19 21.39
C THR A 135 -5.20 -13.15 22.45
N ILE A 136 -6.26 -12.59 23.01
CA ILE A 136 -6.23 -11.88 24.27
C ILE A 136 -5.76 -12.93 25.29
N LYS A 137 -4.50 -12.81 25.72
CA LYS A 137 -4.01 -13.47 26.93
C LYS A 137 -4.46 -12.69 28.14
#